data_AF-A0A9E3CKH0-F1
#
_entry.id   AF-A0A9E3CKH0-F1
#
_cell.length_a   1.000
_cell.length_b   1.000
_cell.length_c   1.000
_cell.angle_alpha   90.00
_cell.angle_beta   90.00
_cell.angle_gamma   90.00
#
_symmetry.space_group_name_H-M   'P 1'
#
loop_
_entity.id
_entity.type
_entity.pdbx_description
1 polymer ?
#
loop_
_entity_poly.entity_id
_entity_poly.type
_entity_poly.pdbx_seq_one_letter_code
_entity_poly.pdbx_strand_id
1 'polypeptide(L)'
;MIAKIVAVLAILAVLALWLFWTARRLDRLHARIDAAAAALDAQLARRDAHVLEFCEAVTLPRGVDLQLRSAVAAADLVSGLGHDREVVENAVTHALAHAVRVSPRSFLEPSGAATDLHDEALRASFARGFYNDTVRDALVIRDRRMVRWLRLAGRAPHPAYFEMFDEELPVAPIPLAERA
;
A
#
# COMPACT_ATOMS: atom_id res chain seq x y z
N MET A 1 -3.85 -57.98 9.02
CA MET A 1 -4.69 -56.89 9.58
C MET A 1 -3.81 -55.76 10.12
N ILE A 2 -2.90 -56.05 11.06
CA ILE A 2 -1.95 -55.09 11.64
C ILE A 2 -1.15 -54.32 10.57
N ALA A 3 -0.54 -55.01 9.60
CA ALA A 3 0.21 -54.35 8.53
C ALA A 3 -0.62 -53.34 7.72
N LYS A 4 -1.91 -53.61 7.49
CA LYS A 4 -2.83 -52.68 6.81
C LYS A 4 -3.13 -51.47 7.69
N ILE A 5 -3.35 -51.68 8.99
CA ILE A 5 -3.57 -50.60 9.96
C ILE A 5 -2.34 -49.70 10.04
N VAL A 6 -1.15 -50.29 10.14
CA VAL A 6 0.13 -49.55 10.16
C VAL A 6 0.32 -48.76 8.87
N ALA A 7 0.06 -49.35 7.70
CA ALA A 7 0.14 -48.64 6.43
C ALA A 7 -0.83 -47.46 6.34
N VAL A 8 -2.08 -47.65 6.79
CA VAL A 8 -3.08 -46.56 6.84
C VAL A 8 -2.64 -45.44 7.79
N LEU A 9 -2.16 -45.78 8.99
CA LEU A 9 -1.66 -44.80 9.95
C LEU A 9 -0.45 -44.03 9.42
N ALA A 10 0.48 -44.70 8.73
CA ALA A 10 1.62 -44.06 8.10
C ALA A 10 1.17 -43.06 7.02
N ILE A 11 0.22 -43.45 6.16
CA ILE A 11 -0.35 -42.55 5.14
C ILE A 11 -1.04 -41.34 5.79
N LEU A 12 -1.84 -41.55 6.84
CA LEU A 12 -2.51 -40.47 7.57
C LEU A 12 -1.50 -39.52 8.23
N ALA A 13 -0.41 -40.05 8.80
CA ALA A 13 0.64 -39.24 9.40
C ALA A 13 1.35 -38.36 8.36
N VAL A 14 1.69 -38.93 7.19
CA VAL A 14 2.28 -38.18 6.07
C VAL A 14 1.32 -37.10 5.58
N LEU A 15 0.03 -37.42 5.43
CA LEU A 15 -0.99 -36.45 5.02
C LEU A 15 -1.14 -35.31 6.04
N ALA A 16 -1.16 -35.63 7.33
CA ALA A 16 -1.27 -34.64 8.41
C ALA A 16 -0.05 -33.70 8.44
N LEU A 17 1.17 -34.24 8.32
CA LEU A 17 2.39 -33.44 8.25
C LEU A 17 2.39 -32.51 7.03
N TRP A 18 1.94 -33.02 5.89
CA TRP A 18 1.85 -32.25 4.65
C TRP A 18 0.81 -31.12 4.72
N LEU A 19 -0.37 -31.40 5.30
CA LEU A 19 -1.40 -30.37 5.56
C LEU A 19 -0.89 -29.29 6.52
N PHE A 20 -0.23 -29.69 7.61
CA PHE A 20 0.34 -28.77 8.58
C PHE A 20 1.41 -27.84 7.97
N TRP A 21 2.30 -28.40 7.16
CA TRP A 21 3.31 -27.61 6.44
C TRP A 21 2.66 -26.61 5.47
N THR A 22 1.63 -27.04 4.75
CA THR A 22 0.92 -26.19 3.79
C THR A 22 0.14 -25.06 4.49
N ALA A 23 -0.52 -25.35 5.61
CA ALA A 23 -1.24 -24.36 6.41
C ALA A 23 -0.27 -23.26 6.92
N ARG A 24 0.85 -23.65 7.55
CA ARG A 24 1.87 -22.69 8.01
C ARG A 24 2.44 -21.82 6.89
N ARG A 25 2.60 -22.39 5.69
CA ARG A 25 3.08 -21.63 4.53
C ARG A 25 2.05 -20.59 4.09
N LEU A 26 0.76 -20.92 4.13
CA LEU A 26 -0.31 -20.01 3.79
C LEU A 26 -0.48 -18.89 4.84
N ASP A 27 -0.36 -19.21 6.13
CA ASP A 27 -0.42 -18.21 7.21
C ASP A 27 0.68 -17.15 7.08
N ARG A 28 1.89 -17.57 6.74
CA ARG A 28 3.01 -16.65 6.49
C ARG A 28 2.76 -15.72 5.31
N LEU A 29 2.05 -16.21 4.29
CA LEU A 29 1.68 -15.40 3.13
C LEU A 29 0.66 -14.33 3.52
N HIS A 30 -0.40 -14.70 4.26
CA HIS A 30 -1.40 -13.75 4.73
C HIS A 30 -0.78 -12.69 5.65
N ALA A 31 0.03 -13.12 6.64
CA ALA A 31 0.72 -12.19 7.53
C ALA A 31 1.63 -11.20 6.77
N ARG A 32 2.23 -11.63 5.65
CA ARG A 32 3.06 -10.75 4.81
C ARG A 32 2.21 -9.72 4.07
N ILE A 33 1.04 -10.10 3.55
CA ILE A 33 0.10 -9.17 2.91
C ILE A 33 -0.42 -8.18 3.94
N ASP A 34 -0.82 -8.63 5.14
CA ASP A 34 -1.33 -7.77 6.21
C ASP A 34 -0.26 -6.76 6.66
N ALA A 35 0.99 -7.20 6.78
CA ALA A 35 2.11 -6.31 7.10
C ALA A 35 2.37 -5.28 5.99
N ALA A 36 2.31 -5.68 4.71
CA ALA A 36 2.44 -4.76 3.58
C ALA A 36 1.28 -3.77 3.51
N ALA A 37 0.06 -4.21 3.80
CA ALA A 37 -1.13 -3.37 3.87
C ALA A 37 -0.99 -2.29 4.96
N ALA A 38 -0.59 -2.69 6.17
CA ALA A 38 -0.37 -1.77 7.28
C ALA A 38 0.77 -0.77 7.00
N ALA A 39 1.84 -1.22 6.31
CA ALA A 39 2.93 -0.34 5.91
C ALA A 39 2.49 0.72 4.89
N LEU A 40 1.68 0.33 3.90
CA LEU A 40 1.08 1.26 2.94
C LEU A 40 0.14 2.26 3.63
N ASP A 41 -0.78 1.78 4.46
CA ASP A 41 -1.73 2.62 5.21
C ASP A 41 -0.98 3.68 6.06
N ALA A 42 0.05 3.26 6.80
CA ALA A 42 0.87 4.17 7.58
C ALA A 42 1.62 5.20 6.73
N GLN A 43 2.03 4.82 5.51
CA GLN A 43 2.74 5.71 4.59
C GLN A 43 1.80 6.73 3.94
N LEU A 44 0.57 6.33 3.61
CA LEU A 44 -0.46 7.24 3.11
C LEU A 44 -0.82 8.29 4.18
N ALA A 45 -1.03 7.85 5.42
CA ALA A 45 -1.30 8.76 6.55
C ALA A 45 -0.16 9.76 6.80
N ARG A 46 1.11 9.34 6.68
CA ARG A 46 2.26 10.25 6.79
C ARG A 46 2.29 11.27 5.65
N ARG A 47 2.06 10.83 4.41
CA ARG A 47 1.97 11.74 3.26
C ARG A 47 0.87 12.76 3.48
N ASP A 48 -0.31 12.34 3.92
CA ASP A 48 -1.45 13.23 4.17
C ASP A 48 -1.14 14.28 5.25
N ALA A 49 -0.42 13.90 6.31
CA ALA A 49 0.09 14.84 7.30
C ALA A 49 1.03 15.90 6.67
N HIS A 50 1.97 15.49 5.81
CA HIS A 50 2.85 16.42 5.12
C HIS A 50 2.14 17.27 4.05
N VAL A 51 1.03 16.80 3.47
CA VAL A 51 0.17 17.64 2.61
C VAL A 51 -0.41 18.79 3.42
N LEU A 52 -0.90 18.52 4.64
CA LEU A 52 -1.45 19.55 5.51
C LEU A 52 -0.37 20.53 6.00
N GLU A 53 0.80 20.02 6.39
CA GLU A 53 1.96 20.84 6.75
C GLU A 53 2.39 21.75 5.58
N PHE A 54 2.43 21.22 4.35
CA PHE A 54 2.69 22.00 3.15
C PHE A 54 1.66 23.12 2.95
N CYS A 55 0.37 22.83 3.15
CA CYS A 55 -0.70 23.83 3.07
C CYS A 55 -0.60 24.90 4.17
N GLU A 56 0.08 24.63 5.29
CA GLU A 56 0.35 25.62 6.34
C GLU A 56 1.60 26.44 6.06
N ALA A 57 2.62 25.80 5.50
CA ALA A 57 3.91 26.41 5.22
C ALA A 57 3.91 27.31 3.98
N VAL A 58 3.02 27.04 3.01
CA VAL A 58 3.03 27.72 1.70
C VAL A 58 1.71 28.43 1.42
N THR A 59 1.79 29.59 0.76
CA THR A 59 0.60 30.33 0.33
C THR A 59 0.08 29.76 -0.99
N LEU A 60 -1.08 29.09 -0.92
CA LEU A 60 -1.82 28.60 -2.09
C LEU A 60 -3.08 29.44 -2.35
N PRO A 61 -3.59 29.48 -3.59
CA PRO A 61 -4.92 30.03 -3.87
C PRO A 61 -5.98 29.31 -3.02
N ARG A 62 -6.89 30.07 -2.41
CA ARG A 62 -7.90 29.53 -1.47
C ARG A 62 -8.66 28.32 -1.98
N GLY A 63 -9.01 28.28 -3.28
CA GLY A 63 -9.72 27.14 -3.86
C GLY A 63 -8.88 25.85 -3.89
N VAL A 64 -7.57 25.98 -4.13
CA VAL A 64 -6.62 24.86 -4.16
C VAL A 64 -6.33 24.35 -2.75
N ASP A 65 -6.08 25.25 -1.80
CA ASP A 65 -5.86 24.91 -0.39
C ASP A 65 -7.06 24.14 0.20
N LEU A 66 -8.28 24.67 0.01
CA LEU A 66 -9.50 24.00 0.46
C LEU A 66 -9.69 22.64 -0.19
N GLN A 67 -9.38 22.50 -1.50
CA GLN A 67 -9.50 21.24 -2.21
C GLN A 67 -8.55 20.19 -1.62
N LEU A 68 -7.27 20.52 -1.40
CA LEU A 68 -6.28 19.63 -0.79
C LEU A 68 -6.72 19.17 0.60
N ARG A 69 -7.05 20.13 1.48
CA ARG A 69 -7.48 19.83 2.85
C ARG A 69 -8.75 18.98 2.88
N SER A 70 -9.70 19.24 1.97
CA SER A 70 -10.93 18.43 1.87
C SER A 70 -10.66 17.00 1.39
N ALA A 71 -9.72 16.81 0.46
CA ALA A 71 -9.35 15.48 -0.02
C ALA A 71 -8.66 14.67 1.08
N VAL A 72 -7.73 15.28 1.82
CA VAL A 72 -7.08 14.64 2.98
C VAL A 72 -8.11 14.29 4.05
N ALA A 73 -8.99 15.23 4.40
CA ALA A 73 -10.05 14.96 5.39
C ALA A 73 -11.00 13.83 4.95
N ALA A 74 -11.27 13.68 3.66
CA ALA A 74 -12.04 12.56 3.13
C ALA A 74 -11.27 11.24 3.22
N ALA A 75 -9.96 11.25 2.97
CA ALA A 75 -9.10 10.09 3.13
C ALA A 75 -9.08 9.58 4.58
N ASP A 76 -8.92 10.47 5.56
CA ASP A 76 -8.90 10.13 6.99
C ASP A 76 -10.17 9.43 7.51
N LEU A 77 -11.31 9.61 6.82
CA LEU A 77 -12.58 8.97 7.20
C LEU A 77 -12.70 7.52 6.73
N VAL A 78 -11.84 7.05 5.83
CA VAL A 78 -11.92 5.72 5.24
C VAL A 78 -10.79 4.84 5.77
N SER A 79 -11.12 3.73 6.40
CA SER A 79 -10.14 2.78 6.95
C SER A 79 -9.87 1.59 6.01
N GLY A 80 -8.62 1.09 6.03
CA GLY A 80 -8.22 -0.09 5.28
C GLY A 80 -8.01 0.20 3.78
N LEU A 81 -7.57 -0.82 3.03
CA LEU A 81 -7.17 -0.67 1.62
C LEU A 81 -8.23 -1.20 0.64
N GLY A 82 -9.50 -0.88 0.90
CA GLY A 82 -10.61 -1.23 0.01
C GLY A 82 -10.79 -0.22 -1.12
N HIS A 83 -11.75 -0.49 -2.00
CA HIS A 83 -12.07 0.39 -3.12
C HIS A 83 -12.43 1.83 -2.69
N ASP A 84 -13.16 1.98 -1.58
CA ASP A 84 -13.48 3.30 -1.05
C ASP A 84 -12.22 4.09 -0.67
N ARG A 85 -11.17 3.40 -0.17
CA ARG A 85 -9.88 4.03 0.13
C ARG A 85 -9.16 4.44 -1.15
N GLU A 86 -9.18 3.61 -2.19
CA GLU A 86 -8.60 3.97 -3.50
C GLU A 86 -9.22 5.25 -4.06
N VAL A 87 -10.54 5.40 -3.97
CA VAL A 87 -11.25 6.59 -4.48
C VAL A 87 -10.81 7.86 -3.76
N VAL A 88 -10.76 7.85 -2.43
CA VAL A 88 -10.34 9.03 -1.65
C VAL A 88 -8.86 9.33 -1.82
N GLU A 89 -8.01 8.31 -1.91
CA GLU A 89 -6.57 8.48 -2.15
C GLU A 89 -6.27 9.06 -3.53
N ASN A 90 -7.01 8.61 -4.55
CA ASN A 90 -6.95 9.20 -5.89
C ASN A 90 -7.41 10.65 -5.89
N ALA A 91 -8.40 11.01 -5.07
CA ALA A 91 -8.80 12.41 -4.91
C ALA A 91 -7.68 13.27 -4.33
N VAL A 92 -6.89 12.75 -3.39
CA VAL A 92 -5.69 13.43 -2.87
C VAL A 92 -4.64 13.61 -3.96
N THR A 93 -4.30 12.56 -4.71
CA THR A 93 -3.36 12.68 -5.84
C THR A 93 -3.83 13.71 -6.87
N HIS A 94 -5.11 13.69 -7.24
CA HIS A 94 -5.65 14.66 -8.20
C HIS A 94 -5.63 16.09 -7.66
N ALA A 95 -5.91 16.29 -6.37
CA ALA A 95 -5.81 17.60 -5.74
C ALA A 95 -4.36 18.11 -5.72
N LEU A 96 -3.39 17.24 -5.46
CA LEU A 96 -1.96 17.55 -5.53
C LEU A 96 -1.53 17.92 -6.96
N ALA A 97 -1.89 17.11 -7.95
CA ALA A 97 -1.60 17.40 -9.36
C ALA A 97 -2.21 18.74 -9.80
N HIS A 98 -3.44 19.04 -9.36
CA HIS A 98 -4.08 20.33 -9.62
C HIS A 98 -3.32 21.48 -8.95
N ALA A 99 -2.90 21.31 -7.69
CA ALA A 99 -2.13 22.32 -6.96
C ALA A 99 -0.79 22.62 -7.65
N VAL A 100 -0.06 21.59 -8.09
CA VAL A 100 1.17 21.73 -8.86
C VAL A 100 0.95 22.53 -10.14
N ARG A 101 -0.14 22.27 -10.87
CA ARG A 101 -0.46 22.98 -12.12
C ARG A 101 -0.81 24.46 -11.90
N VAL A 102 -1.55 24.75 -10.84
CA VAL A 102 -2.03 26.12 -10.55
C VAL A 102 -0.96 26.96 -9.85
N SER A 103 -0.10 26.34 -9.04
CA SER A 103 0.90 27.04 -8.22
C SER A 103 2.25 26.33 -8.26
N PRO A 104 2.88 26.16 -9.44
CA PRO A 104 4.11 25.38 -9.60
C PRO A 104 5.28 25.93 -8.78
N ARG A 105 5.34 27.26 -8.58
CA ARG A 105 6.40 27.90 -7.78
C ARG A 105 6.39 27.44 -6.32
N SER A 106 5.21 27.17 -5.76
CA SER A 106 5.05 26.67 -4.39
C SER A 106 5.72 25.31 -4.15
N PHE A 107 5.88 24.51 -5.22
CA PHE A 107 6.54 23.19 -5.17
C PHE A 107 8.00 23.23 -5.64
N LEU A 108 8.35 24.22 -6.47
CA LEU A 108 9.69 24.37 -7.06
C LEU A 108 10.62 25.28 -6.24
N GLU A 109 10.08 26.09 -5.33
CA GLU A 109 10.92 26.84 -4.39
C GLU A 109 11.41 25.92 -3.27
N PRO A 110 12.71 25.94 -2.91
CA PRO A 110 13.25 25.10 -1.85
C PRO A 110 12.64 25.51 -0.51
N SER A 111 11.58 24.80 -0.11
CA SER A 111 11.04 24.82 1.24
C SER A 111 11.18 23.43 1.85
N GLY A 112 11.40 23.35 3.16
CA GLY A 112 11.42 22.07 3.89
C GLY A 112 10.15 21.29 3.61
N ALA A 113 8.99 21.93 3.77
CA ALA A 113 7.69 21.30 3.56
C ALA A 113 7.45 20.75 2.14
N ALA A 114 7.89 21.44 1.07
CA ALA A 114 7.76 20.91 -0.30
C ALA A 114 8.66 19.68 -0.52
N THR A 115 9.85 19.69 0.07
CA THR A 115 10.83 18.59 -0.04
C THR A 115 10.37 17.39 0.77
N ASP A 116 9.92 17.61 2.00
CA ASP A 116 9.38 16.57 2.88
C ASP A 116 8.13 15.93 2.27
N LEU A 117 7.23 16.73 1.70
CA LEU A 117 6.06 16.22 0.98
C LEU A 117 6.44 15.37 -0.24
N HIS A 118 7.43 15.81 -1.02
CA HIS A 118 7.92 15.03 -2.16
C HIS A 118 8.49 13.68 -1.73
N ASP A 119 9.37 13.68 -0.71
CA ASP A 119 9.97 12.46 -0.19
C ASP A 119 8.91 11.49 0.35
N GLU A 120 7.91 12.00 1.07
CA GLU A 120 6.86 11.16 1.64
C GLU A 120 5.89 10.63 0.56
N ALA A 121 5.63 11.41 -0.49
CA ALA A 121 4.88 10.96 -1.66
C ALA A 121 5.61 9.85 -2.43
N LEU A 122 6.93 9.98 -2.61
CA LEU A 122 7.75 8.92 -3.22
C LEU A 122 7.73 7.63 -2.39
N ARG A 123 7.90 7.74 -1.07
CA ARG A 123 7.80 6.59 -0.16
C ARG A 123 6.42 5.93 -0.21
N ALA A 124 5.34 6.71 -0.37
CA ALA A 124 3.98 6.17 -0.58
C ALA A 124 3.85 5.38 -1.88
N SER A 125 4.39 5.89 -2.99
CA SER A 125 4.44 5.15 -4.26
C SER A 125 5.24 3.85 -4.13
N PHE A 126 6.39 3.86 -3.44
CA PHE A 126 7.16 2.64 -3.17
C PHE A 126 6.41 1.64 -2.29
N ALA A 127 5.74 2.10 -1.23
CA ALA A 127 4.94 1.23 -0.37
C ALA A 127 3.79 0.58 -1.15
N ARG A 128 3.16 1.33 -2.07
CA ARG A 128 2.10 0.83 -2.96
C ARG A 128 2.64 -0.24 -3.90
N GLY A 129 3.79 0.00 -4.52
CA GLY A 129 4.49 -0.99 -5.35
C GLY A 129 4.78 -2.27 -4.59
N PHE A 130 5.35 -2.15 -3.38
CA PHE A 130 5.66 -3.30 -2.52
C PHE A 130 4.41 -4.10 -2.10
N TYR A 131 3.31 -3.41 -1.77
CA TYR A 131 2.02 -4.04 -1.49
C TYR A 131 1.52 -4.82 -2.72
N ASN A 132 1.50 -4.18 -3.89
CA ASN A 132 1.03 -4.79 -5.13
C ASN A 132 1.89 -5.99 -5.57
N ASP A 133 3.21 -5.94 -5.36
CA ASP A 133 4.09 -7.08 -5.61
C ASP A 133 3.82 -8.22 -4.62
N THR A 134 3.55 -7.90 -3.35
CA THR A 134 3.17 -8.90 -2.34
C THR A 134 1.82 -9.56 -2.68
N VAL A 135 0.85 -8.78 -3.18
CA VAL A 135 -0.43 -9.27 -3.71
C VAL A 135 -0.18 -10.18 -4.92
N ARG A 136 0.66 -9.77 -5.88
CA ARG A 136 1.02 -10.57 -7.05
C ARG A 136 1.64 -11.91 -6.66
N ASP A 137 2.62 -11.90 -5.75
CA ASP A 137 3.23 -13.11 -5.19
C ASP A 137 2.17 -14.06 -4.60
N ALA A 138 1.19 -13.49 -3.88
CA ALA A 138 0.12 -14.25 -3.27
C ALA A 138 -0.83 -14.89 -4.28
N LEU A 139 -1.18 -14.16 -5.35
CA LEU A 139 -2.04 -14.67 -6.43
C LEU A 139 -1.38 -15.82 -7.17
N VAL A 140 -0.08 -15.72 -7.49
CA VAL A 140 0.68 -16.81 -8.13
C VAL A 140 0.67 -18.10 -7.29
N ILE A 141 0.70 -17.98 -5.96
CA ILE A 141 0.62 -19.13 -5.05
C ILE A 141 -0.81 -19.68 -4.99
N ARG A 142 -1.82 -18.82 -4.93
CA ARG A 142 -3.24 -19.18 -4.84
C ARG A 142 -3.73 -19.92 -6.09
N ASP A 143 -3.18 -19.59 -7.27
CA ASP A 143 -3.50 -20.23 -8.54
C ASP A 143 -2.92 -21.65 -8.70
N ARG A 144 -2.02 -22.08 -7.81
CA ARG A 144 -1.52 -23.46 -7.84
C ARG A 144 -2.66 -24.41 -7.52
N ARG A 145 -2.97 -25.31 -8.47
CA ARG A 145 -4.04 -26.33 -8.39
C ARG A 145 -4.14 -26.95 -7.00
N MET A 146 -3.02 -27.29 -6.37
CA MET A 146 -2.96 -27.90 -5.04
C MET A 146 -3.67 -27.11 -3.93
N VAL A 147 -3.56 -25.77 -3.91
CA VAL A 147 -4.26 -24.90 -2.92
C VAL A 147 -5.76 -24.85 -3.21
N ARG A 148 -6.11 -24.83 -4.51
CA ARG A 148 -7.49 -24.79 -4.99
C ARG A 148 -8.25 -26.09 -4.70
N TRP A 149 -7.61 -27.25 -4.89
CA TRP A 149 -8.19 -28.57 -4.62
C TRP A 149 -8.47 -28.81 -3.14
N LEU A 150 -7.65 -28.24 -2.24
CA LEU A 150 -7.76 -28.47 -0.80
C LEU A 150 -8.63 -27.45 -0.08
N ARG A 151 -9.18 -26.44 -0.79
CA ARG A 151 -9.93 -25.31 -0.19
C ARG A 151 -9.19 -24.64 0.99
N LEU A 152 -7.86 -24.70 0.99
CA LEU A 152 -7.02 -24.21 2.10
C LEU A 152 -7.06 -22.70 2.24
N ALA A 153 -7.40 -21.97 1.17
CA ALA A 153 -7.64 -20.53 1.22
C ALA A 153 -8.88 -20.13 2.05
N GLY A 154 -9.75 -21.08 2.40
CA GLY A 154 -10.91 -20.83 3.26
C GLY A 154 -11.83 -19.72 2.72
N ARG A 155 -12.22 -18.79 3.61
CA ARG A 155 -12.99 -17.56 3.30
C ARG A 155 -12.10 -16.31 3.23
N ALA A 156 -10.77 -16.46 3.16
CA ALA A 156 -9.89 -15.30 3.09
C ALA A 156 -10.25 -14.47 1.83
N PRO A 157 -10.53 -13.16 1.98
CA PRO A 157 -10.87 -12.30 0.86
C PRO A 157 -9.78 -12.38 -0.22
N HIS A 158 -10.19 -12.21 -1.48
CA HIS A 158 -9.23 -12.24 -2.57
C HIS A 158 -8.31 -11.03 -2.45
N PRO A 159 -6.97 -11.22 -2.44
CA PRO A 159 -6.05 -10.08 -2.49
C PRO A 159 -6.38 -9.22 -3.71
N ALA A 160 -6.54 -7.92 -3.51
CA ALA A 160 -6.81 -6.96 -4.57
C ALA A 160 -5.60 -6.03 -4.68
N TYR A 161 -5.29 -5.62 -5.90
CA TYR A 161 -4.31 -4.56 -6.11
C TYR A 161 -4.85 -3.24 -5.56
N PHE A 162 -3.97 -2.37 -5.10
CA PHE A 162 -4.31 -1.00 -4.75
C PHE A 162 -4.02 -0.09 -5.94
N GLU A 163 -5.10 0.33 -6.61
CA GLU A 163 -5.05 1.16 -7.81
C GLU A 163 -5.12 2.64 -7.45
N MET A 164 -3.95 3.27 -7.49
CA MET A 164 -3.79 4.70 -7.23
C MET A 164 -2.99 5.34 -8.34
N PHE A 165 -3.38 6.55 -8.73
CA PHE A 165 -2.57 7.37 -9.62
C PHE A 165 -1.28 7.80 -8.92
N ASP A 166 -0.16 7.62 -9.60
CA ASP A 166 1.12 8.21 -9.20
C ASP A 166 1.31 9.49 -10.01
N GLU A 167 1.39 10.63 -9.33
CA GLU A 167 1.86 11.89 -9.93
C GLU A 167 3.21 12.20 -9.28
N GLU A 168 4.26 12.31 -10.09
CA GLU A 168 5.57 12.75 -9.61
C GLU A 168 5.49 14.23 -9.24
N LEU A 169 5.55 14.52 -7.94
CA LEU A 169 5.61 15.90 -7.46
C LEU A 169 6.92 16.53 -7.92
N PRO A 170 6.90 17.73 -8.52
CA PRO A 170 8.15 18.40 -8.88
C PRO A 170 8.91 18.76 -7.61
N VAL A 171 10.23 18.58 -7.64
CA VAL A 171 11.12 19.00 -6.56
C VAL A 171 12.17 19.96 -7.13
N ALA A 172 12.50 20.98 -6.35
CA ALA A 172 13.59 21.89 -6.67
C ALA A 172 14.90 21.10 -6.80
N PRO A 173 15.76 21.35 -7.81
CA PRO A 173 17.07 20.70 -7.86
C PRO A 173 17.85 21.04 -6.58
N ILE A 174 18.22 20.01 -5.81
CA ILE A 174 19.05 20.18 -4.61
C ILE A 174 20.38 20.80 -5.05
N PRO A 175 20.79 21.97 -4.54
CA PRO A 175 22.11 22.53 -4.83
C PRO A 175 23.19 21.52 -4.41
N LEU A 176 24.15 21.23 -5.29
CA LEU A 176 25.21 20.23 -5.07
C LEU A 176 26.10 20.48 -3.82
N ALA A 177 25.89 21.57 -3.09
CA ALA A 177 26.73 22.02 -1.97
C ALA A 177 26.43 21.34 -0.62
N GLU A 178 25.29 20.67 -0.44
CA GLU A 178 24.88 20.10 0.87
C GLU A 178 25.04 18.57 0.99
N ARG A 179 25.73 17.93 0.05
CA ARG A 179 25.96 16.46 0.08
C ARG A 179 27.27 16.02 0.79
N ALA A 180 27.91 16.90 1.58
CA ALA A 180 29.19 16.63 2.25
C ALA A 180 29.03 16.39 3.75
#